data_AF-D9PFV5-F1
#
_entry.id   AF-D9PFV5-F1
#
_cell.length_a   1.000
_cell.length_b   1.000
_cell.length_c   1.000
_cell.angle_alpha   90.00
_cell.angle_beta   90.00
_cell.angle_gamma   90.00
#
_symmetry.space_group_name_H-M   'P 1'
#
loop_
_entity.id
_entity.type
_entity.pdbx_description
1 polymer ?
#
loop_
_entity_poly.entity_id
_entity_poly.type
_entity_poly.pdbx_seq_one_letter_code
_entity_poly.pdbx_strand_id
1 'polypeptide(L)'
;MRLQWNFYERAINNYSIIMRIMSNVEEDMLVSYIPKVFVEESFFDMCKIMIDDDGTVHEGFYSIDDTLHNLGYTSISTLSGNSSTPSLIDDVFGYGILYIYPLRKELKTIGYLVLGKRYYMDI
;
A
#
# COMPACT_ATOMS: atom_id res chain seq x y z
N MET A 1 -10.01 18.16 -5.39
CA MET A 1 -9.53 16.83 -5.84
C MET A 1 -8.08 16.82 -6.35
N ARG A 2 -7.70 17.51 -7.44
CA ARG A 2 -6.32 17.50 -8.00
C ARG A 2 -5.20 17.90 -7.02
N LEU A 3 -5.45 18.85 -6.11
CA LEU A 3 -4.46 19.34 -5.14
C LEU A 3 -4.14 18.33 -4.03
N GLN A 4 -5.15 17.60 -3.54
CA GLN A 4 -4.97 16.51 -2.58
C GLN A 4 -4.22 15.34 -3.23
N TRP A 5 -4.52 15.05 -4.51
CA TRP A 5 -3.80 14.03 -5.28
C TRP A 5 -2.31 14.37 -5.47
N ASN A 6 -1.99 15.61 -5.84
CA ASN A 6 -0.60 16.08 -5.91
C ASN A 6 0.12 16.05 -4.55
N PHE A 7 -0.62 16.11 -3.45
CA PHE A 7 -0.05 15.91 -2.12
C PHE A 7 0.20 14.42 -1.85
N TYR A 8 -0.74 13.54 -2.20
CA TYR A 8 -0.60 12.09 -2.08
C TYR A 8 0.54 11.54 -2.93
N GLU A 9 0.66 11.99 -4.17
CA GLU A 9 1.73 11.58 -5.08
C GLU A 9 3.10 12.08 -4.58
N ARG A 10 3.17 13.29 -4.01
CA ARG A 10 4.40 13.81 -3.38
C ARG A 10 4.75 13.09 -2.08
N ALA A 11 3.75 12.80 -1.25
CA ALA A 11 3.88 11.99 -0.05
C ALA A 11 4.43 10.62 -0.42
N ILE A 12 3.72 9.86 -1.27
CA ILE A 12 4.12 8.53 -1.73
C ILE A 12 5.49 8.55 -2.43
N ASN A 13 5.81 9.56 -3.23
CA ASN A 13 7.14 9.66 -3.83
C ASN A 13 8.24 9.91 -2.78
N ASN A 14 8.03 10.80 -1.82
CA ASN A 14 8.95 11.00 -0.69
C ASN A 14 9.07 9.74 0.17
N TYR A 15 7.98 8.98 0.31
CA TYR A 15 8.00 7.72 1.04
C TYR A 15 8.61 6.59 0.24
N SER A 16 8.56 6.59 -1.10
CA SER A 16 9.32 5.64 -1.94
C SER A 16 10.83 5.84 -1.75
N ILE A 17 11.26 7.08 -1.48
CA ILE A 17 12.63 7.41 -1.11
C ILE A 17 12.93 6.86 0.30
N ILE A 18 12.03 7.04 1.27
CA ILE A 18 12.17 6.45 2.61
C ILE A 18 12.22 4.92 2.51
N MET A 19 11.37 4.27 1.73
CA MET A 19 11.37 2.81 1.52
C MET A 19 12.65 2.32 0.86
N ARG A 20 13.25 3.08 -0.08
CA ARG A 20 14.55 2.75 -0.68
C ARG A 20 15.73 2.97 0.27
N ILE A 21 15.62 3.93 1.18
CA ILE A 21 16.61 4.14 2.25
C ILE A 21 16.48 3.00 3.27
N MET A 22 15.25 2.68 3.64
CA MET A 22 14.89 1.64 4.59
C MET A 22 15.10 0.23 4.03
N SER A 23 15.10 0.00 2.71
CA SER A 23 15.46 -1.31 2.10
C SER A 23 16.94 -1.68 2.26
N ASN A 24 17.73 -0.86 2.96
CA ASN A 24 19.05 -1.20 3.49
C ASN A 24 19.00 -1.68 4.96
N VAL A 25 17.80 -1.68 5.56
CA VAL A 25 17.45 -2.22 6.88
C VAL A 25 16.70 -3.55 6.63
N GLU A 26 16.85 -4.53 7.53
CA GLU A 26 16.33 -5.90 7.37
C GLU A 26 14.84 -5.94 6.92
N GLU A 27 14.55 -6.63 5.82
CA GLU A 27 13.25 -6.67 5.13
C GLU A 27 12.08 -7.08 6.06
N ASP A 28 12.31 -8.01 6.99
CA ASP A 28 11.29 -8.53 7.90
C ASP A 28 10.78 -7.47 8.90
N MET A 29 11.65 -6.58 9.40
CA MET A 29 11.22 -5.49 10.29
C MET A 29 10.40 -4.44 9.54
N LEU A 30 10.69 -4.21 8.26
CA LEU A 30 9.99 -3.20 7.47
C LEU A 30 8.55 -3.63 7.21
N VAL A 31 8.36 -4.86 6.78
CA VAL A 31 7.04 -5.41 6.48
C VAL A 31 6.15 -5.36 7.74
N SER A 32 6.69 -5.63 8.93
CA SER A 32 5.90 -5.65 10.16
C SER A 32 5.53 -4.27 10.73
N TYR A 33 6.40 -3.27 10.63
CA TYR A 33 6.20 -1.98 11.32
C TYR A 33 5.66 -0.87 10.44
N ILE A 34 6.00 -0.87 9.15
CA ILE A 34 5.65 0.22 8.24
C ILE A 34 4.14 0.40 8.06
N PRO A 35 3.32 -0.66 7.94
CA PRO A 35 1.87 -0.49 7.81
C PRO A 35 1.26 0.35 8.92
N LYS A 36 1.71 0.14 10.17
CA LYS A 36 1.23 0.89 11.33
C LYS A 36 1.60 2.36 11.26
N VAL A 37 2.89 2.66 11.03
CA VAL A 37 3.37 4.05 10.93
C VAL A 37 2.65 4.80 9.81
N PHE A 38 2.43 4.15 8.67
CA PHE A 38 1.71 4.78 7.55
C PHE A 38 0.29 5.19 7.91
N VAL A 39 -0.43 4.33 8.61
CA VAL A 39 -1.81 4.61 8.99
C VAL A 39 -1.87 5.69 10.07
N GLU A 40 -1.00 5.60 11.08
CA GLU A 40 -0.94 6.59 12.17
C GLU A 40 -0.54 7.99 11.68
N GLU A 41 0.32 8.09 10.67
CA GLU A 41 0.86 9.35 10.15
C GLU A 41 0.19 9.82 8.84
N SER A 42 -0.91 9.18 8.41
CA SER A 42 -1.62 9.57 7.20
C SER A 42 -3.14 9.60 7.38
N PHE A 43 -3.85 9.92 6.29
CA PHE A 43 -5.31 10.02 6.23
C PHE A 43 -5.97 8.73 5.70
N PHE A 44 -5.18 7.67 5.53
CA PHE A 44 -5.65 6.35 5.11
C PHE A 44 -6.06 5.53 6.33
N ASP A 45 -7.12 4.74 6.19
CA ASP A 45 -7.65 3.91 7.27
C ASP A 45 -6.92 2.57 7.38
N MET A 46 -6.17 2.18 6.34
CA MET A 46 -5.32 0.99 6.36
C MET A 46 -4.09 1.12 5.47
N CYS A 47 -3.11 0.28 5.78
CA CYS A 47 -1.94 0.03 4.95
C CYS A 47 -1.66 -1.48 4.93
N LYS A 48 -1.35 -2.00 3.75
CA LYS A 48 -0.81 -3.35 3.57
C LYS A 48 0.45 -3.31 2.73
N ILE A 49 1.48 -4.02 3.15
CA ILE A 49 2.67 -4.28 2.35
C ILE A 49 2.72 -5.78 2.10
N MET A 50 2.97 -6.14 0.85
CA MET A 50 3.23 -7.52 0.45
C MET A 50 4.44 -7.55 -0.47
N ILE A 51 5.39 -8.41 -0.17
CA ILE A 51 6.59 -8.64 -0.97
C ILE A 51 6.64 -10.13 -1.28
N ASP A 52 6.81 -10.47 -2.55
CA ASP A 52 7.03 -11.83 -3.04
C ASP A 52 8.54 -12.03 -3.23
N ASP A 53 9.13 -12.82 -2.33
CA ASP A 53 10.51 -13.27 -2.42
C ASP A 53 10.52 -14.76 -2.81
N ASP A 54 10.80 -14.99 -4.10
CA ASP A 54 10.88 -16.33 -4.72
C ASP A 54 9.74 -17.29 -4.34
N GLY A 55 8.50 -16.78 -4.32
CA GLY A 55 7.29 -17.55 -4.06
C GLY A 55 6.83 -17.55 -2.60
N THR A 56 7.63 -16.96 -1.70
CA THR A 56 7.22 -16.70 -0.31
C THR A 56 6.72 -15.26 -0.20
N VAL A 57 5.44 -15.09 0.16
CA VAL A 57 4.86 -13.77 0.35
C VAL A 57 5.06 -13.33 1.80
N HIS A 58 5.92 -12.33 1.99
CA HIS A 58 6.07 -11.60 3.24
C HIS A 58 5.05 -10.48 3.26
N GLU A 59 4.16 -10.47 4.25
CA GLU A 59 3.11 -9.46 4.35
C GLU A 59 3.00 -8.84 5.74
N GLY A 60 2.60 -7.57 5.75
CA GLY A 60 2.28 -6.83 6.94
C GLY A 60 1.09 -5.94 6.67
N PHE A 61 0.23 -5.83 7.67
CA PHE A 61 -1.05 -5.16 7.56
C PHE A 61 -1.35 -4.41 8.84
N TYR A 62 -1.92 -3.21 8.69
CA TYR A 62 -2.48 -2.46 9.80
C TYR A 62 -3.68 -1.65 9.32
N SER A 63 -4.69 -1.55 10.17
CA SER A 63 -5.87 -0.72 9.97
C SER A 63 -6.28 -0.02 11.26
N ILE A 64 -6.93 1.14 11.14
CA ILE A 64 -7.47 1.90 12.28
C ILE A 64 -8.61 1.13 12.96
N ASP A 65 -9.36 0.39 12.16
CA ASP A 65 -10.39 -0.52 12.64
C ASP A 65 -10.10 -1.96 12.15
N ASP A 66 -10.27 -2.96 13.01
CA ASP A 66 -10.09 -4.38 12.66
C ASP A 66 -11.23 -4.93 11.76
N THR A 67 -12.11 -4.06 11.25
CA THR A 67 -13.26 -4.46 10.43
C THR A 67 -12.91 -4.61 8.96
N LEU A 68 -11.73 -4.13 8.57
CA LEU A 68 -11.24 -4.12 7.21
C LEU A 68 -10.59 -5.46 6.81
N HIS A 69 -10.96 -5.96 5.64
CA HIS A 69 -10.53 -7.28 5.18
C HIS A 69 -9.08 -7.30 4.72
N ASN A 70 -8.35 -8.33 5.16
CA ASN A 70 -7.00 -8.59 4.69
C ASN A 70 -7.02 -8.91 3.18
N LEU A 71 -6.37 -8.08 2.36
CA LEU A 71 -6.37 -8.18 0.91
C LEU A 71 -5.29 -9.15 0.42
N GLY A 72 -5.66 -10.21 -0.30
CA GLY A 72 -4.69 -11.20 -0.80
C GLY A 72 -3.80 -10.67 -1.93
N TYR A 73 -2.54 -11.11 -1.97
CA TYR A 73 -1.56 -10.73 -3.00
C TYR A 73 -2.09 -10.94 -4.43
N THR A 74 -2.64 -12.12 -4.72
CA THR A 74 -3.16 -12.46 -6.05
C THR A 74 -4.29 -11.53 -6.50
N SER A 75 -5.15 -11.12 -5.58
CA SER A 75 -6.22 -10.18 -5.88
C SER A 75 -5.66 -8.80 -6.25
N ILE A 76 -4.67 -8.33 -5.49
CA ILE A 76 -4.00 -7.03 -5.72
C ILE A 76 -3.17 -7.04 -7.00
N SER A 77 -2.42 -8.11 -7.27
CA SER A 77 -1.65 -8.23 -8.51
C SER A 77 -2.56 -8.22 -9.74
N THR A 78 -3.68 -8.94 -9.68
CA THR A 78 -4.70 -8.96 -10.74
C THR A 78 -5.32 -7.59 -10.94
N LEU A 79 -5.71 -6.89 -9.85
CA LEU A 79 -6.30 -5.55 -9.90
C LEU A 79 -5.35 -4.49 -10.45
N SER A 80 -4.06 -4.57 -10.11
CA SER A 80 -3.06 -3.68 -10.68
C SER A 80 -2.70 -4.01 -12.14
N GLY A 81 -3.20 -5.14 -12.67
CA GLY A 81 -2.89 -5.62 -14.02
C GLY A 81 -1.41 -5.95 -14.23
N ASN A 82 -0.69 -6.31 -13.16
CA ASN A 82 0.78 -6.37 -13.14
C ASN A 82 1.45 -5.09 -13.66
N SER A 83 0.80 -3.94 -13.51
CA SER A 83 1.34 -2.68 -13.96
C SER A 83 2.57 -2.31 -13.14
N SER A 84 3.51 -1.64 -13.82
CA SER A 84 4.67 -1.02 -13.17
C SER A 84 4.38 0.39 -12.65
N THR A 85 3.14 0.88 -12.81
CA THR A 85 2.69 2.19 -12.36
C THR A 85 1.68 2.06 -11.21
N PRO A 86 1.61 3.06 -10.33
CA PRO A 86 0.56 3.11 -9.32
C PRO A 86 -0.83 3.15 -9.94
N SER A 87 -1.81 2.61 -9.21
CA SER A 87 -3.23 2.61 -9.60
C SER A 87 -4.11 3.05 -8.45
N LEU A 88 -5.25 3.66 -8.81
CA LEU A 88 -6.30 4.03 -7.88
C LEU A 88 -7.57 3.32 -8.32
N ILE A 89 -8.20 2.62 -7.39
CA ILE A 89 -9.37 1.80 -7.62
C ILE A 89 -10.45 2.25 -6.64
N ASP A 90 -11.59 2.65 -7.18
CA ASP A 90 -12.73 3.13 -6.40
C ASP A 90 -13.71 1.98 -6.08
N ASP A 91 -14.29 1.99 -4.88
CA ASP A 91 -15.37 1.11 -4.42
C ASP A 91 -15.10 -0.41 -4.55
N VAL A 92 -13.99 -0.88 -3.96
CA VAL A 92 -13.57 -2.29 -4.01
C VAL A 92 -13.19 -2.82 -2.62
N PHE A 93 -13.54 -4.07 -2.33
CA PHE A 93 -13.28 -4.76 -1.05
C PHE A 93 -13.78 -4.02 0.21
N GLY A 94 -14.82 -3.19 0.07
CA GLY A 94 -15.37 -2.38 1.17
C GLY A 94 -14.60 -1.07 1.42
N TYR A 95 -13.62 -0.75 0.58
CA TYR A 95 -12.94 0.55 0.57
C TYR A 95 -13.61 1.49 -0.42
N GLY A 96 -13.70 2.76 -0.04
CA GLY A 96 -14.12 3.79 -0.98
C GLY A 96 -13.04 4.07 -2.01
N ILE A 97 -11.78 4.12 -1.57
CA ILE A 97 -10.62 4.28 -2.44
C ILE A 97 -9.53 3.30 -2.00
N LEU A 98 -8.98 2.56 -2.96
CA LEU A 98 -7.79 1.74 -2.80
C LEU A 98 -6.68 2.28 -3.70
N TYR A 99 -5.56 2.69 -3.09
CA TYR A 99 -4.35 3.05 -3.81
C TYR A 99 -3.37 1.88 -3.79
N ILE A 100 -2.97 1.40 -4.97
CA ILE A 100 -2.02 0.30 -5.12
C ILE A 100 -0.75 0.84 -5.75
N TYR A 101 0.36 0.75 -5.03
CA TYR A 101 1.69 1.15 -5.47
C TYR A 101 2.58 -0.08 -5.68
N PRO A 102 3.05 -0.36 -6.91
CA PRO A 102 3.95 -1.49 -7.15
C PRO A 102 5.34 -1.21 -6.57
N LEU A 103 5.83 -2.13 -5.74
CA LEU A 103 7.21 -2.14 -5.23
C LEU A 103 8.11 -2.80 -6.27
N ARG A 104 9.22 -2.14 -6.63
CA ARG A 104 10.10 -2.57 -7.72
C ARG A 104 11.53 -2.78 -7.26
N LYS A 105 12.14 -3.87 -7.72
CA LYS A 105 13.58 -4.13 -7.68
C LYS A 105 14.03 -4.22 -9.13
N GLU A 106 14.84 -3.25 -9.54
CA GLU A 106 15.20 -3.04 -10.95
C GLU A 106 13.96 -2.91 -11.86
N LEU A 107 13.81 -3.81 -12.84
CA LEU A 107 12.68 -3.82 -13.77
C LEU A 107 11.50 -4.69 -13.28
N LYS A 108 11.69 -5.51 -12.25
CA LYS A 108 10.69 -6.48 -11.73
C LYS A 108 9.85 -5.86 -10.61
N THR A 109 8.54 -6.04 -10.68
CA THR A 109 7.65 -5.79 -9.54
C THR A 109 7.83 -6.95 -8.55
N ILE A 110 8.26 -6.62 -7.33
CA ILE A 110 8.51 -7.58 -6.24
C ILE A 110 7.39 -7.56 -5.20
N GLY A 111 6.42 -6.65 -5.32
CA GLY A 111 5.41 -6.51 -4.29
C GLY A 111 4.49 -5.31 -4.51
N TYR A 112 3.66 -5.05 -3.52
CA TYR A 112 2.69 -3.96 -3.53
C TYR A 112 2.60 -3.32 -2.15
N LEU A 113 2.58 -1.98 -2.13
CA LEU A 113 2.07 -1.18 -1.03
C LEU A 113 0.63 -0.81 -1.37
N VAL A 114 -0.30 -1.13 -0.48
CA VAL A 114 -1.72 -0.88 -0.65
C VAL A 114 -2.20 0.03 0.47
N LEU A 115 -2.85 1.13 0.11
CA LEU A 115 -3.43 2.10 1.04
C LEU A 115 -4.92 2.19 0.80
N GLY A 116 -5.71 1.93 1.83
CA GLY A 116 -7.16 1.91 1.75
C GLY A 116 -7.78 3.07 2.52
N LYS A 117 -8.81 3.67 1.95
CA LYS A 117 -9.64 4.68 2.59
C LYS A 117 -11.11 4.32 2.47
N ARG A 118 -11.85 4.36 3.57
CA ARG A 118 -13.30 4.22 3.59
C ARG A 118 -13.94 5.54 3.14
N TYR A 119 -15.06 5.44 2.44
CA TYR A 119 -15.97 6.59 2.40
C TYR A 119 -16.55 6.73 3.80
N TYR A 120 -16.16 7.78 4.53
CA TYR A 120 -16.96 8.21 5.66
C TYR A 120 -18.29 8.68 5.06
N MET A 121 -19.34 7.86 5.19
CA MET A 121 -20.68 8.38 5.05
C MET A 121 -20.85 9.33 6.24
N ASP A 122 -20.79 10.63 5.99
CA ASP A 122 -21.27 11.62 6.95
C ASP A 122 -22.72 11.26 7.27
N ILE A 123 -22.97 10.73 8.48
CA ILE A 123 -24.32 10.54 9.05
C ILE A 123 -24.71 11.83 9.77
#